data_AF-A0A9D6X1J3-F1
#
_entry.id   AF-A0A9D6X1J3-F1
#
_cell.length_a   1.000
_cell.length_b   1.000
_cell.length_c   1.000
_cell.angle_alpha   90.00
_cell.angle_beta   90.00
_cell.angle_gamma   90.00
#
_symmetry.space_group_name_H-M   'P 1'
#
loop_
_entity.id
_entity.type
_entity.pdbx_description
1 polymer ?
#
loop_
_entity_poly.entity_id
_entity_poly.type
_entity_poly.pdbx_seq_one_letter_code
_entity_poly.pdbx_strand_id
1 'polypeptide(L)'
;MARRGSGLLDGLIALAILAFGMLAMTRFQGRMVAQTTEAQTRQVATQFSSELLATVLVDTPNAACYTLPQTGACTNTAASTRASDWATRVAAALPGTVTSTATLDAGNGRMTVVVSWTGKDSGDARRLETVTDVR
;
A
#
# COMPACT_ATOMS: atom_id res chain seq x y z
N MET A 1 -35.33 -27.53 -50.65
CA MET A 1 -34.62 -26.26 -50.86
C MET A 1 -34.98 -25.30 -49.72
N ALA A 2 -34.46 -25.47 -48.50
CA ALA A 2 -34.70 -24.54 -47.38
C ALA A 2 -33.71 -24.81 -46.23
N ARG A 3 -32.50 -24.23 -46.32
CA ARG A 3 -31.57 -24.14 -45.18
C ARG A 3 -30.60 -22.97 -45.33
N ARG A 4 -31.13 -21.81 -45.73
CA ARG A 4 -30.36 -20.56 -45.88
C ARG A 4 -30.64 -19.52 -44.77
N GLY A 5 -31.66 -19.73 -43.93
CA GLY A 5 -31.99 -18.84 -42.81
C GLY A 5 -31.34 -19.21 -41.47
N SER A 6 -31.03 -20.49 -41.23
CA SER A 6 -30.50 -20.93 -39.93
C SER A 6 -29.04 -20.55 -39.70
N GLY A 7 -28.22 -20.43 -40.75
CA GLY A 7 -26.79 -20.09 -40.62
C GLY A 7 -26.54 -18.63 -40.20
N LEU A 8 -27.39 -17.70 -40.65
CA LEU A 8 -27.33 -16.29 -40.23
C LEU A 8 -27.71 -16.12 -38.76
N LEU A 9 -28.77 -16.80 -38.32
CA LEU A 9 -29.20 -16.79 -36.92
C LEU A 9 -28.13 -17.43 -36.01
N ASP A 10 -27.55 -18.56 -36.42
CA ASP A 10 -26.49 -19.25 -35.69
C ASP A 10 -25.22 -18.39 -35.59
N GLY A 11 -24.83 -17.71 -36.66
CA GLY A 11 -23.71 -16.75 -36.65
C GLY A 11 -23.96 -15.56 -35.73
N LEU A 12 -25.19 -15.03 -35.67
CA LEU A 12 -25.56 -13.95 -34.75
C LEU A 12 -25.55 -14.40 -33.29
N ILE A 13 -26.00 -15.63 -33.00
CA ILE A 13 -25.93 -16.22 -31.66
C ILE A 13 -24.46 -16.41 -31.24
N ALA A 14 -23.61 -16.93 -32.13
CA ALA A 14 -22.18 -17.09 -31.87
C ALA A 14 -21.51 -15.74 -31.58
N LEU A 15 -21.83 -14.70 -32.36
CA LEU A 15 -21.32 -13.34 -32.12
C LEU A 15 -21.83 -12.76 -30.80
N ALA A 16 -23.10 -12.99 -30.44
CA ALA A 16 -23.66 -12.53 -29.17
C ALA A 16 -22.95 -13.18 -27.98
N ILE A 17 -22.73 -14.50 -28.01
CA ILE A 17 -21.99 -15.23 -26.96
C ILE A 17 -20.55 -14.72 -26.88
N LEU A 18 -19.88 -14.50 -28.02
CA LEU A 18 -18.54 -13.94 -28.08
C LEU A 18 -18.50 -12.54 -27.44
N ALA A 19 -19.47 -11.67 -27.75
CA ALA A 19 -19.58 -10.34 -27.16
C ALA A 19 -19.74 -10.39 -25.64
N PHE A 20 -20.58 -11.28 -25.11
CA PHE A 20 -20.70 -11.47 -23.65
C PHE A 20 -19.41 -12.00 -23.02
N GLY A 21 -18.72 -12.94 -23.69
CA GLY A 21 -17.43 -13.46 -23.25
C GLY A 21 -16.36 -12.35 -23.14
N MET A 22 -16.29 -11.47 -24.14
CA MET A 22 -15.37 -10.33 -24.13
C MET A 22 -15.71 -9.35 -23.00
N LEU A 23 -16.98 -9.00 -22.80
CA LEU A 23 -17.41 -8.11 -21.71
C LEU A 23 -17.06 -8.68 -20.33
N ALA A 24 -17.29 -9.98 -20.13
CA ALA A 24 -16.93 -10.67 -18.89
C ALA A 24 -15.42 -10.63 -18.64
N MET A 25 -14.61 -10.86 -19.69
CA MET A 25 -13.16 -10.81 -19.61
C MET A 25 -12.65 -9.40 -19.31
N THR A 26 -13.20 -8.36 -19.94
CA THR A 26 -12.81 -6.96 -19.66
C THR A 26 -13.10 -6.59 -18.20
N ARG A 27 -14.24 -7.00 -17.65
CA ARG A 27 -14.55 -6.79 -16.24
C ARG A 27 -13.57 -7.53 -15.33
N PHE A 28 -13.21 -8.76 -15.67
CA PHE A 28 -12.21 -9.53 -14.92
C PHE A 28 -10.82 -8.88 -14.95
N GLN A 29 -10.36 -8.44 -16.13
CA GLN A 29 -9.11 -7.72 -16.30
C GLN A 29 -9.07 -6.44 -15.45
N GLY A 30 -10.15 -5.66 -15.44
CA GLY A 30 -10.24 -4.47 -14.57
C GLY A 30 -10.09 -4.78 -13.09
N ARG A 31 -10.72 -5.88 -12.61
CA ARG A 31 -10.60 -6.30 -11.21
C ARG A 31 -9.19 -6.79 -10.86
N MET A 32 -8.55 -7.54 -11.77
CA MET A 32 -7.17 -8.00 -11.56
C MET A 32 -6.20 -6.83 -11.45
N VAL A 33 -6.35 -5.80 -12.30
CA VAL A 33 -5.52 -4.59 -12.24
C VAL A 33 -5.69 -3.90 -10.90
N ALA A 34 -6.94 -3.66 -10.46
CA ALA A 34 -7.20 -3.05 -9.16
C ALA A 34 -6.57 -3.84 -7.99
N GLN A 35 -6.74 -5.17 -7.98
CA GLN A 35 -6.12 -6.03 -6.97
C GLN A 35 -4.59 -5.97 -7.00
N THR A 36 -3.99 -5.92 -8.19
CA THR A 36 -2.53 -5.83 -8.34
C THR A 36 -2.01 -4.49 -7.81
N THR A 37 -2.69 -3.40 -8.12
CA THR A 37 -2.38 -2.07 -7.59
C THR A 37 -2.50 -2.01 -6.07
N GLU A 38 -3.54 -2.62 -5.49
CA GLU A 38 -3.67 -2.70 -4.03
C GLU A 38 -2.53 -3.49 -3.38
N ALA A 39 -2.18 -4.65 -3.94
CA ALA A 39 -1.05 -5.45 -3.46
C ALA A 39 0.27 -4.67 -3.56
N GLN A 40 0.50 -3.97 -4.66
CA GLN A 40 1.69 -3.15 -4.86
C GLN A 40 1.80 -2.02 -3.83
N THR A 41 0.72 -1.27 -3.56
CA THR A 41 0.75 -0.20 -2.54
C THR A 41 1.00 -0.74 -1.14
N ARG A 42 0.44 -1.90 -0.79
CA ARG A 42 0.73 -2.58 0.48
C ARG A 42 2.19 -3.02 0.56
N GLN A 43 2.75 -3.56 -0.52
CA GLN A 43 4.16 -3.94 -0.56
C GLN A 43 5.08 -2.74 -0.35
N VAL A 44 4.79 -1.60 -0.99
CA VAL A 44 5.54 -0.36 -0.80
C VAL A 44 5.46 0.11 0.66
N ALA A 45 4.27 0.12 1.27
CA ALA A 45 4.11 0.48 2.67
C ALA A 45 4.91 -0.46 3.61
N THR A 46 4.90 -1.76 3.34
CA THR A 46 5.69 -2.75 4.10
C THR A 46 7.19 -2.51 3.94
N GLN A 47 7.67 -2.25 2.72
CA GLN A 47 9.07 -1.93 2.46
C GLN A 47 9.54 -0.73 3.29
N PHE A 48 8.79 0.37 3.26
CA PHE A 48 9.14 1.58 4.03
C PHE A 48 9.06 1.37 5.54
N SER A 49 8.08 0.59 6.01
CA SER A 49 7.96 0.28 7.44
C SER A 49 9.17 -0.52 7.92
N SER A 50 9.57 -1.54 7.14
CA SER A 50 10.76 -2.34 7.42
C SER A 50 12.05 -1.51 7.34
N GLU A 51 12.16 -0.58 6.40
CA GLU A 51 13.30 0.34 6.28
C GLU A 51 13.48 1.19 7.54
N LEU A 52 12.41 1.81 8.04
CA LEU A 52 12.48 2.62 9.25
C LEU A 52 12.86 1.75 10.45
N LEU A 53 12.22 0.59 10.62
CA LEU A 53 12.51 -0.32 11.71
C LEU A 53 13.95 -0.82 11.67
N ALA A 54 14.47 -1.19 10.50
CA ALA A 54 15.87 -1.59 10.34
C ALA A 54 16.83 -0.44 10.67
N THR A 55 16.50 0.79 10.27
CA THR A 55 17.30 1.97 10.61
C THR A 55 17.35 2.19 12.12
N VAL A 56 16.22 2.07 12.80
CA VAL A 56 16.12 2.18 14.26
C VAL A 56 16.92 1.09 14.96
N LEU A 57 16.88 -0.16 14.47
CA LEU A 57 17.63 -1.28 15.05
C LEU A 57 19.15 -1.12 14.92
N VAL A 58 19.62 -0.43 13.89
CA VAL A 58 21.05 -0.11 13.72
C VAL A 58 21.47 1.08 14.59
N ASP A 59 20.54 1.98 14.89
CA ASP A 59 20.74 3.21 15.66
C ASP A 59 19.94 3.21 16.98
N THR A 60 19.93 2.06 17.66
CA THR A 60 19.17 1.83 18.90
C THR A 60 19.38 2.91 19.98
N PRO A 61 20.61 3.44 20.21
CA PRO A 61 20.81 4.51 21.19
C PRO A 61 20.00 5.79 20.90
N ASN A 62 19.63 6.01 19.64
CA ASN A 62 18.83 7.16 19.19
C ASN A 62 17.39 6.76 18.81
N ALA A 63 16.89 5.59 19.20
CA ALA A 63 15.58 5.08 18.80
C ALA A 63 14.43 6.08 19.06
N ALA A 64 14.47 6.81 20.17
CA ALA A 64 13.48 7.84 20.50
C ALA A 64 13.42 8.97 19.47
N CYS A 65 14.55 9.31 18.83
CA CYS A 65 14.61 10.34 17.79
C CYS A 65 13.91 9.96 16.49
N TYR A 66 13.57 8.69 16.29
CA TYR A 66 12.86 8.23 15.10
C TYR A 66 11.32 8.26 15.27
N THR A 67 10.81 8.76 16.40
CA THR A 67 9.37 8.90 16.61
C THR A 67 8.76 10.02 15.75
N LEU A 68 7.53 9.80 15.27
CA LEU A 68 6.78 10.67 14.37
C LEU A 68 5.30 10.71 14.79
N PRO A 69 4.74 11.89 15.13
CA PRO A 69 5.47 13.13 15.41
C PRO A 69 6.50 12.94 16.52
N GLN A 70 7.56 13.76 16.54
CA GLN A 70 8.62 13.63 17.53
C GLN A 70 8.05 13.79 18.94
N THR A 71 8.34 12.84 19.81
CA THR A 71 7.92 12.84 21.22
C THR A 71 9.13 12.69 22.14
N GLY A 72 9.14 13.45 23.24
CA GLY A 72 10.26 13.47 24.18
C GLY A 72 11.47 14.26 23.69
N ALA A 73 12.60 14.08 24.40
CA ALA A 73 13.85 14.76 24.07
C ALA A 73 14.63 13.95 23.03
N CYS A 74 14.79 14.50 21.83
CA CYS A 74 15.71 13.99 20.84
C CYS A 74 17.00 14.83 20.84
N THR A 75 18.13 14.21 21.16
CA THR A 75 19.45 14.86 21.18
C THR A 75 20.18 14.76 19.83
N ASN A 76 19.76 13.84 18.96
CA ASN A 76 20.37 13.61 17.65
C ASN A 76 19.49 14.15 16.51
N THR A 77 19.81 15.37 16.06
CA THR A 77 19.08 16.03 14.98
C THR A 77 19.13 15.28 13.66
N ALA A 78 20.20 14.54 13.38
CA ALA A 78 20.31 13.75 12.15
C ALA A 78 19.31 12.58 12.13
N ALA A 79 19.07 11.93 13.28
CA ALA A 79 18.07 10.87 13.40
C ALA A 79 16.65 11.42 13.20
N SER A 80 16.32 12.57 13.81
CA SER A 80 15.00 13.21 13.60
C SER A 80 14.79 13.65 12.15
N THR A 81 15.83 14.18 11.49
CA THR A 81 15.75 14.55 10.06
C THR A 81 15.55 13.32 9.17
N ARG A 82 16.23 12.20 9.45
CA ARG A 82 15.96 10.95 8.71
C ARG A 82 14.52 10.47 8.88
N ALA A 83 13.95 10.61 10.07
CA ALA A 83 12.57 10.23 10.32
C ALA A 83 11.59 11.11 9.51
N SER A 84 11.82 12.44 9.46
CA SER A 84 11.00 13.33 8.62
C SER A 84 11.19 13.08 7.12
N ASP A 85 12.42 12.79 6.68
CA ASP A 85 12.71 12.47 5.28
C ASP A 85 12.07 11.15 4.87
N TRP A 86 12.07 10.16 5.76
CA TRP A 86 11.32 8.92 5.59
C TRP A 86 9.83 9.20 5.41
N ALA A 87 9.21 10.00 6.30
CA ALA A 87 7.79 10.33 6.20
C ALA A 87 7.46 11.04 4.87
N THR A 88 8.33 11.93 4.42
CA THR A 88 8.21 12.64 3.13
C THR A 88 8.28 11.66 1.95
N ARG A 89 9.21 10.70 1.97
CA ARG A 89 9.32 9.66 0.93
C ARG A 89 8.11 8.73 0.92
N VAL A 90 7.60 8.35 2.09
CA VAL A 90 6.38 7.54 2.19
C VAL A 90 5.18 8.28 1.59
N ALA A 91 5.03 9.57 1.90
CA ALA A 91 3.97 10.41 1.35
C ALA A 91 4.08 10.59 -0.17
N ALA A 92 5.31 10.63 -0.72
CA ALA A 92 5.54 10.72 -2.16
C ALA A 92 5.30 9.38 -2.89
N ALA A 93 5.49 8.24 -2.22
CA ALA A 93 5.41 6.92 -2.82
C ALA A 93 4.02 6.29 -2.78
N LEU A 94 3.20 6.63 -1.79
CA LEU A 94 1.84 6.10 -1.63
C LEU A 94 0.79 7.05 -2.22
N PRO A 95 -0.32 6.52 -2.77
CA PRO A 95 -1.36 7.36 -3.34
C PRO A 95 -2.19 8.06 -2.26
N GLY A 96 -2.76 9.20 -2.65
CA GLY A 96 -3.78 9.89 -1.88
C GLY A 96 -3.27 10.55 -0.61
N THR A 97 -4.11 10.58 0.42
CA THR A 97 -3.76 11.20 1.71
C THR A 97 -3.00 10.21 2.55
N VAL A 98 -1.72 10.50 2.80
CA VAL A 98 -0.82 9.63 3.55
C VAL A 98 -0.58 10.18 4.94
N THR A 99 -0.60 9.31 5.94
CA THR A 99 -0.25 9.63 7.33
C THR A 99 0.66 8.54 7.87
N SER A 100 1.84 8.93 8.32
CA SER A 100 2.86 8.03 8.86
C SER A 100 3.14 8.41 10.30
N THR A 101 3.09 7.43 11.20
CA THR A 101 3.44 7.61 12.62
C THR A 101 4.41 6.53 13.06
N ALA A 102 5.35 6.91 13.92
CA ALA A 102 6.29 6.01 14.57
C ALA A 102 6.30 6.31 16.06
N THR A 103 6.00 5.32 16.89
CA THR A 103 5.94 5.49 18.35
C THR A 103 6.84 4.48 19.03
N LEU A 104 7.59 4.95 20.02
CA LEU A 104 8.44 4.11 20.86
C LEU A 104 7.82 4.03 22.26
N ASP A 105 7.53 2.82 22.72
CA ASP A 105 7.16 2.56 24.10
C ASP A 105 8.44 2.38 24.94
N ALA A 106 8.70 3.36 25.80
CA ALA A 106 9.89 3.39 26.66
C ALA A 106 9.89 2.29 27.74
N GLY A 107 8.74 1.70 28.06
CA GLY A 107 8.61 0.68 29.10
C GLY A 107 9.06 -0.71 28.63
N ASN A 108 8.94 -1.00 27.34
CA ASN A 108 9.28 -2.31 26.75
C ASN A 108 10.22 -2.21 25.53
N GLY A 109 10.65 -1.01 25.13
CA GLY A 109 11.52 -0.80 23.96
C GLY A 109 10.82 -1.07 22.62
N ARG A 110 9.49 -1.16 22.58
CA ARG A 110 8.75 -1.53 21.37
C ARG A 110 8.54 -0.32 20.47
N MET A 111 9.05 -0.41 19.24
CA MET A 111 8.77 0.55 18.17
C MET A 111 7.59 0.07 17.33
N THR A 112 6.60 0.95 17.17
CA THR A 112 5.40 0.72 16.34
C THR A 112 5.37 1.73 15.21
N VAL A 113 5.38 1.24 13.98
CA VAL A 113 5.28 2.06 12.76
C VAL A 113 3.93 1.82 12.13
N VAL A 114 3.20 2.90 11.87
CA VAL A 114 1.90 2.87 11.23
C VAL A 114 1.94 3.75 10.00
N VAL A 115 1.51 3.21 8.87
CA VAL A 115 1.34 3.94 7.63
C VAL A 115 -0.10 3.81 7.17
N SER A 116 -0.79 4.92 7.01
CA SER A 116 -2.15 4.98 6.48
C SER A 116 -2.17 5.77 5.17
N TRP A 117 -2.94 5.31 4.19
CA TRP A 117 -3.09 5.96 2.89
C TRP A 117 -4.49 5.75 2.31
N THR A 118 -4.87 6.51 1.28
CA THR A 118 -6.13 6.26 0.57
C THR A 118 -5.89 5.50 -0.73
N GLY A 119 -6.71 4.48 -0.99
CA GLY A 119 -6.63 3.68 -2.21
C GLY A 119 -6.90 4.52 -3.45
N LYS A 120 -6.05 4.40 -4.48
CA LYS A 120 -6.11 5.22 -5.70
C LYS A 120 -7.46 5.15 -6.42
N ASP A 121 -8.04 3.96 -6.51
CA ASP A 121 -9.26 3.70 -7.27
C ASP A 121 -10.50 3.54 -6.38
N SER A 122 -10.34 3.01 -5.16
CA SER A 122 -11.45 2.77 -4.24
C SER A 122 -11.80 3.98 -3.38
N GLY A 123 -10.84 4.89 -3.13
CA GLY A 123 -10.98 5.96 -2.14
C GLY A 123 -10.98 5.46 -0.69
N ASP A 124 -10.85 4.16 -0.45
CA ASP A 124 -10.87 3.57 0.87
C ASP A 124 -9.63 3.94 1.68
N ALA A 125 -9.82 4.20 2.97
CA ALA A 125 -8.70 4.28 3.90
C ALA A 125 -8.04 2.89 4.07
N ARG A 126 -6.71 2.86 3.91
CA ARG A 126 -5.85 1.71 4.14
C ARG A 126 -4.91 2.03 5.30
N ARG A 127 -4.60 1.01 6.10
CA ARG A 127 -3.68 1.10 7.24
C ARG A 127 -2.79 -0.14 7.26
N LEU A 128 -1.51 0.07 7.47
CA LEU A 128 -0.51 -0.94 7.78
C LEU A 128 0.13 -0.60 9.11
N GLU A 129 0.30 -1.60 9.96
CA GLU A 129 0.95 -1.46 11.26
C GLU A 129 2.01 -2.56 11.40
N THR A 130 3.23 -2.15 11.70
CA THR A 130 4.37 -3.04 11.87
C THR A 130 5.04 -2.72 13.19
N VAL A 131 5.38 -3.75 13.96
CA VAL A 131 5.88 -3.62 15.32
C VAL A 131 7.15 -4.44 15.49
N THR A 132 8.16 -3.84 16.11
CA THR A 132 9.44 -4.48 16.41
C THR A 132 9.91 -4.09 17.81
N ASP A 133 10.64 -5.00 18.45
CA ASP A 133 11.32 -4.76 19.72
C ASP A 133 12.72 -4.16 19.46
N VAL A 134 13.02 -3.04 20.11
CA VAL A 134 14.27 -2.28 19.99
C VAL A 134 15.02 -2.40 21.32
N ARG A 135 15.68 -3.53 21.53
CA ARG A 135 16.51 -3.82 22.71
C ARG A 135 17.83 -4.47 22.33
#